data_AF-A0A661VNY7-F1
#
_entry.id   AF-A0A661VNY7-F1
#
_cell.length_a   1.000
_cell.length_b   1.000
_cell.length_c   1.000
_cell.angle_alpha   90.00
_cell.angle_beta   90.00
_cell.angle_gamma   90.00
#
_symmetry.space_group_name_H-M   'P 1'
#
loop_
_entity.id
_entity.type
_entity.pdbx_description
1 polymer ?
#
loop_
_entity_poly.entity_id
_entity_poly.type
_entity_poly.pdbx_seq_one_letter_code
_entity_poly.pdbx_strand_id
1 'polypeptide(L)'
;MFCRSGVSFAPGGKLIAGSGTSFAAPHVAGTAALLLSLHPDLFLDDLVQILTGTAEDVATPGWDEATGYGIVGAGKTVTQIAMIP
;
A
#
# COMPACT_ATOMS: atom_id res chain seq x y z
N MET A 1 6.58 0.39 -4.80
CA MET A 1 5.62 1.19 -4.01
C MET A 1 6.37 2.27 -3.26
N PHE A 2 6.06 3.53 -3.56
CA PHE A 2 6.75 4.70 -3.01
C PHE A 2 5.84 5.40 -1.97
N CYS A 3 6.39 5.77 -0.81
CA CYS A 3 5.69 6.56 0.21
C CYS A 3 6.31 7.96 0.25
N ARG A 4 5.48 9.00 0.07
CA ARG A 4 5.93 10.38 -0.15
C ARG A 4 6.56 11.02 1.11
N SER A 5 6.19 10.54 2.30
CA SER A 5 6.74 10.92 3.60
C SER A 5 5.98 10.20 4.71
N GLY A 6 6.67 9.54 5.64
CA GLY A 6 6.06 8.82 6.76
C GLY A 6 6.60 9.27 8.12
N VAL A 7 5.78 9.15 9.16
CA VAL A 7 6.21 9.35 10.55
C VAL A 7 6.58 7.99 11.15
N SER A 8 7.78 7.87 11.72
CA SER A 8 8.21 6.71 12.49
C SER A 8 8.67 7.13 13.88
N PHE A 9 8.74 6.17 14.80
CA PHE A 9 9.28 6.39 16.14
C PHE A 9 10.78 6.12 16.14
N ALA A 10 11.58 7.12 16.53
CA ALA A 10 12.99 6.94 16.82
C ALA A 10 13.19 6.40 18.26
N PRO A 11 14.34 5.77 18.56
CA PRO A 11 14.71 5.42 19.94
C PRO A 11 14.56 6.63 20.86
N GLY A 12 13.80 6.49 21.95
CA GLY A 12 13.44 7.59 22.85
C GLY A 12 12.05 8.22 22.61
N GLY A 13 11.19 7.60 21.78
CA GLY A 13 9.78 7.99 21.65
C GLY A 13 9.53 9.25 20.81
N LYS A 14 10.55 9.75 20.11
CA LYS A 14 10.42 10.92 19.25
C LYS A 14 9.82 10.53 17.90
N LEU A 15 8.84 11.30 17.45
CA LEU A 15 8.34 11.24 16.09
C LEU A 15 9.43 11.82 15.16
N ILE A 16 9.86 10.99 14.21
CA ILE A 16 10.76 11.40 13.13
C ILE A 16 10.00 11.30 11.82
N ALA A 17 10.03 12.37 11.02
CA ALA A 17 9.58 12.33 9.64
C ALA A 17 10.75 11.80 8.80
N GLY A 18 10.53 10.67 8.12
CA GLY A 18 11.52 10.04 7.27
C GLY A 18 10.96 9.73 5.90
N SER A 19 11.83 9.70 4.89
CA SER A 19 11.55 9.20 3.55
C SER A 19 12.42 7.98 3.27
N GLY A 20 11.84 6.94 2.69
CA GLY A 20 12.54 5.69 2.38
C GLY A 20 11.58 4.51 2.19
N THR A 21 12.01 3.48 1.48
CA THR A 21 11.20 2.26 1.21
C THR A 21 10.78 1.56 2.50
N SER A 22 11.58 1.65 3.57
CA SER A 22 11.24 1.14 4.90
C SER A 22 9.95 1.73 5.49
N PHE A 23 9.61 2.97 5.10
CA PHE A 23 8.35 3.61 5.51
C PHE A 23 7.19 3.24 4.59
N ALA A 24 7.45 2.78 3.37
CA ALA A 24 6.42 2.28 2.46
C ALA A 24 5.94 0.86 2.84
N ALA A 25 6.85 0.00 3.31
CA ALA A 25 6.54 -1.37 3.73
C ALA A 25 5.36 -1.48 4.73
N PRO A 26 5.33 -0.75 5.87
CA PRO A 26 4.22 -0.84 6.81
C PRO A 26 2.88 -0.30 6.26
N HIS A 27 2.89 0.64 5.30
CA HIS A 27 1.67 1.12 4.66
C HIS A 27 1.03 0.06 3.76
N VAL A 28 1.86 -0.64 2.97
CA VAL A 28 1.39 -1.76 2.14
C VAL A 28 0.90 -2.89 3.02
N ALA A 29 1.65 -3.27 4.06
CA ALA A 29 1.26 -4.31 5.00
C ALA A 29 -0.05 -3.97 5.75
N GLY A 30 -0.22 -2.73 6.20
CA GLY A 30 -1.44 -2.28 6.85
C GLY A 30 -2.65 -2.27 5.92
N THR A 31 -2.46 -1.89 4.65
CA THR A 31 -3.53 -1.96 3.64
C THR A 31 -3.92 -3.40 3.34
N ALA A 32 -2.95 -4.30 3.19
CA ALA A 32 -3.20 -5.73 3.01
C ALA A 32 -3.96 -6.33 4.21
N ALA A 33 -3.56 -5.98 5.44
CA ALA A 33 -4.25 -6.41 6.65
C ALA A 33 -5.70 -5.92 6.71
N LEU A 34 -5.97 -4.69 6.25
CA LEU A 34 -7.34 -4.16 6.17
C LEU A 34 -8.20 -4.97 5.19
N LEU A 35 -7.66 -5.32 4.02
CA LEU A 35 -8.36 -6.15 3.04
C LEU A 35 -8.67 -7.54 3.60
N LEU A 36 -7.68 -8.17 4.24
CA LEU A 36 -7.86 -9.47 4.89
C LEU A 36 -8.84 -9.41 6.08
N SER A 37 -8.97 -8.26 6.75
CA SER A 37 -9.97 -8.09 7.82
C SER A 37 -11.41 -8.04 7.30
N LEU A 38 -11.61 -7.59 6.05
CA LEU A 38 -12.91 -7.55 5.39
C LEU A 38 -13.24 -8.87 4.70
N HIS A 39 -12.25 -9.49 4.07
CA HIS A 39 -12.37 -10.76 3.36
C HIS A 39 -11.21 -11.68 3.76
N PRO A 40 -11.35 -12.46 4.84
CA PRO A 40 -10.29 -13.35 5.30
C PRO A 40 -10.01 -14.51 4.33
N ASP A 41 -10.98 -14.84 3.47
CA ASP A 41 -10.89 -15.92 2.48
C ASP A 41 -10.23 -15.46 1.16
N LEU A 42 -9.73 -14.23 1.09
CA LEU A 42 -9.12 -13.69 -0.12
C LEU A 42 -7.86 -14.47 -0.50
N PHE A 43 -7.76 -14.87 -1.77
CA PHE A 43 -6.53 -15.47 -2.27
C PHE A 43 -5.41 -14.44 -2.38
N LEU A 44 -4.17 -14.90 -2.17
CA LEU A 44 -2.97 -14.07 -2.21
C LEU A 44 -2.80 -13.36 -3.57
N ASP A 45 -3.13 -14.04 -4.66
CA ASP A 45 -3.05 -13.47 -6.01
C ASP A 45 -4.07 -12.35 -6.21
N ASP A 46 -5.30 -12.51 -5.72
CA ASP A 46 -6.34 -11.47 -5.77
C ASP A 46 -5.96 -10.26 -4.91
N LEU A 47 -5.37 -10.50 -3.73
CA LEU A 47 -4.87 -9.45 -2.86
C LEU A 47 -3.81 -8.61 -3.58
N VAL A 48 -2.85 -9.27 -4.23
CA VAL A 48 -1.80 -8.57 -5.00
C VAL A 48 -2.41 -7.81 -6.15
N GLN A 49 -3.34 -8.42 -6.92
CA GLN A 49 -4.00 -7.76 -8.04
C GLN A 49 -4.79 -6.52 -7.61
N ILE A 50 -5.51 -6.57 -6.50
CA ILE A 50 -6.24 -5.41 -5.97
C ILE A 50 -5.25 -4.32 -5.55
N LEU A 51 -4.19 -4.67 -4.83
CA LEU A 51 -3.17 -3.71 -4.38
C LEU A 51 -2.44 -3.04 -5.55
N THR A 52 -2.10 -3.78 -6.60
CA THR A 52 -1.40 -3.24 -7.78
C THR A 52 -2.34 -2.53 -8.74
N GLY A 53 -3.57 -3.04 -8.93
CA GLY A 53 -4.55 -2.49 -9.86
C GLY A 53 -5.22 -1.20 -9.36
N THR A 54 -5.21 -0.96 -8.06
CA THR A 54 -5.72 0.30 -7.45
C THR A 54 -4.62 1.28 -7.07
N ALA A 55 -3.36 0.90 -7.25
CA ALA A 55 -2.23 1.77 -7.00
C ALA A 55 -2.29 2.99 -7.94
N GLU A 56 -1.95 4.15 -7.39
CA GLU A 56 -1.86 5.38 -8.17
C GLU A 56 -0.49 5.46 -8.81
N ASP A 57 -0.46 5.30 -10.14
CA ASP A 57 0.74 5.52 -10.93
C ASP A 57 1.15 7.00 -10.86
N VAL A 58 2.40 7.24 -10.47
CA VAL A 58 2.96 8.56 -10.20
C VAL A 58 4.16 8.88 -11.07
N ALA A 59 4.60 7.94 -11.91
CA ALA A 59 5.79 8.09 -12.72
C ALA A 59 5.47 7.80 -14.19
N THR A 60 5.98 6.69 -14.71
CA THR A 60 5.79 6.33 -16.11
C THR A 60 4.53 5.48 -16.22
N PRO A 61 3.61 5.76 -17.17
CA PRO A 61 2.41 4.98 -17.36
C PRO A 61 2.64 3.47 -17.27
N GLY A 62 2.10 2.84 -16.23
CA GLY A 62 2.22 1.42 -15.96
C GLY A 62 3.26 1.09 -14.88
N TRP A 63 3.91 -0.06 -15.03
CA TRP A 63 4.93 -0.49 -14.07
C TRP A 63 6.28 0.15 -14.40
N ASP A 64 6.94 0.71 -13.40
CA ASP A 64 8.30 1.26 -13.52
C ASP A 64 9.24 0.75 -12.41
N GLU A 65 10.55 0.72 -12.67
CA GLU A 65 11.54 0.21 -11.71
C GLU A 65 11.67 1.07 -10.44
N ALA A 66 11.30 2.36 -10.49
CA ALA A 66 11.47 3.28 -9.37
C ALA A 66 10.27 3.26 -8.41
N THR A 67 9.04 3.12 -8.91
CA THR A 67 7.81 3.19 -8.10
C THR A 67 6.98 1.92 -8.14
N GLY A 68 7.26 0.99 -9.06
CA GLY A 68 6.47 -0.22 -9.29
C GLY A 68 5.15 0.13 -9.97
N TYR A 69 4.03 -0.31 -9.40
CA TYR A 69 2.69 0.10 -9.83
C TYR A 69 2.24 1.46 -9.25
N GLY A 70 3.13 2.15 -8.53
CA GLY A 70 2.86 3.45 -7.91
C GLY A 70 2.55 3.41 -6.41
N ILE A 71 1.67 4.32 -5.96
CA ILE A 71 1.34 4.56 -4.54
C ILE A 71 0.12 3.71 -4.14
N VAL A 72 0.27 2.92 -3.07
CA VAL A 72 -0.84 2.13 -2.51
C VAL A 72 -1.93 3.05 -1.93
N GLY A 73 -3.19 2.78 -2.28
CA GLY A 73 -4.33 3.58 -1.83
C GLY A 73 -5.38 2.76 -1.07
N ALA A 74 -5.32 2.78 0.27
CA ALA A 74 -6.21 1.97 1.12
C ALA A 74 -7.70 2.21 0.88
N GLY A 75 -8.12 3.46 0.60
CA GLY A 75 -9.52 3.74 0.26
C GLY A 75 -9.95 3.11 -1.05
N LYS A 76 -9.10 3.17 -2.09
CA LYS A 76 -9.40 2.60 -3.40
C LYS A 76 -9.45 1.06 -3.34
N THR A 77 -8.52 0.43 -2.61
CA THR A 77 -8.51 -1.02 -2.43
C THR A 77 -9.75 -1.53 -1.70
N VAL A 78 -10.20 -0.81 -0.66
CA VAL A 78 -11.41 -1.19 0.11
C VAL A 78 -12.68 -1.00 -0.73
N THR A 79 -12.77 0.07 -1.51
CA THR A 79 -13.91 0.23 -2.43
C THR A 79 -13.93 -0.87 -3.48
N GLN A 80 -12.77 -1.28 -3.99
CA GLN A 80 -12.68 -2.35 -4.98
C GLN A 80 -13.05 -3.72 -4.39
N ILE A 81 -12.56 -4.06 -3.20
CA ILE A 81 -12.91 -5.34 -2.55
C ILE A 81 -14.41 -5.41 -2.22
N ALA A 82 -15.03 -4.29 -1.83
CA ALA A 82 -16.47 -4.22 -1.57
C ALA A 82 -17.35 -4.38 -2.83
N MET A 83 -16.78 -4.26 -4.03
CA MET A 83 -17.47 -4.51 -5.30
C MET A 83 -17.32 -5.97 -5.79
N ILE A 84 -16.48 -6.78 -5.13
CA ILE A 84 -16.33 -8.20 -5.44
C ILE A 84 -17.42 -8.96 -4.65
N PRO A 85 -18.32 -9.70 -5.33
CA PRO A 85 -19.46 -10.37 -4.71
C PRO A 85 -19.07 -11.55 -3.80
#